data_AF-A0A8S3IDI8-F1
#
_entry.id   AF-A0A8S3IDI8-F1
#
_cell.length_a   1.000
_cell.length_b   1.000
_cell.length_c   1.000
_cell.angle_alpha   90.00
_cell.angle_beta   90.00
_cell.angle_gamma   90.00
#
_symmetry.space_group_name_H-M   'P 1'
#
loop_
_entity.id
_entity.type
_entity.pdbx_description
1 polymer ?
#
loop_
_entity_poly.entity_id
_entity_poly.type
_entity_poly.pdbx_seq_one_letter_code
_entity_poly.pdbx_strand_id
1 'polypeptide(L)'
;IYQAALKSGHDLIDNAELKKSNLAVNRDLEIHQCLEVLSRQTKNNLILIEVHDFEKTAIIKSLAQHIIHQDVHDILSKRLIALDLQTLFGKTYNTF
;
A
#
# COMPACT_ATOMS: atom_id res chain seq x y z
N ILE A 1 -9.18 -16.66 -1.06
CA ILE A 1 -8.71 -15.35 -0.51
C ILE A 1 -8.34 -14.39 -1.63
N TYR A 2 -7.38 -14.74 -2.50
CA TYR A 2 -6.92 -13.86 -3.59
C TYR A 2 -8.04 -13.29 -4.51
N GLN A 3 -8.95 -14.13 -5.02
CA GLN A 3 -10.07 -13.63 -5.84
C GLN A 3 -11.07 -12.75 -5.08
N ALA A 4 -11.19 -12.91 -3.76
CA ALA A 4 -12.05 -12.06 -2.93
C ALA A 4 -11.38 -10.70 -2.66
N ALA A 5 -10.06 -10.69 -2.44
CA ALA A 5 -9.27 -9.47 -2.27
C ALA A 5 -9.23 -8.63 -3.55
N LEU A 6 -9.17 -9.24 -4.73
CA LEU A 6 -9.26 -8.51 -6.00
C LEU A 6 -10.67 -8.00 -6.34
N LYS A 7 -11.72 -8.67 -5.85
CA LYS A 7 -13.11 -8.20 -6.03
C LYS A 7 -13.42 -6.96 -5.18
N SER A 8 -12.70 -6.76 -4.08
CA SER A 8 -12.96 -5.71 -3.07
C SER A 8 -11.77 -4.78 -2.85
N GLY A 9 -10.72 -4.91 -3.66
CA GLY A 9 -9.47 -4.20 -3.47
C GLY A 9 -8.77 -3.91 -4.79
N HIS A 10 -7.94 -2.88 -4.78
CA HIS A 10 -7.20 -2.40 -5.93
C HIS A 10 -5.76 -2.87 -5.81
N ASP A 11 -5.25 -3.55 -6.83
CA ASP A 11 -3.80 -3.76 -6.91
C ASP A 11 -3.12 -2.44 -7.23
N LEU A 12 -2.17 -2.06 -6.40
CA LEU A 12 -1.35 -0.88 -6.58
C LEU A 12 -0.22 -1.15 -7.60
N ILE A 13 0.39 -2.33 -7.59
CA ILE A 13 1.51 -2.68 -8.49
C ILE A 13 1.08 -2.73 -9.96
N ASP A 14 -0.07 -3.35 -10.23
CA ASP A 14 -0.61 -3.50 -11.59
C ASP A 14 -1.31 -2.22 -12.11
N ASN A 15 -1.49 -1.20 -11.25
CA ASN A 15 -2.26 -0.02 -11.60
C ASN A 15 -1.51 0.91 -12.56
N ALA A 16 -2.12 1.21 -13.71
CA ALA A 16 -1.56 2.13 -14.71
C ALA A 16 -1.31 3.54 -14.15
N GLU A 17 -2.06 3.95 -13.13
CA GLU A 17 -1.82 5.22 -12.43
C GLU A 17 -0.48 5.26 -11.71
N LEU A 18 0.01 4.14 -11.18
CA LEU A 18 1.29 4.10 -10.45
C LEU A 18 2.51 4.19 -11.36
N LYS A 19 2.38 3.74 -12.61
CA LYS A 19 3.37 3.94 -13.69
C LYS A 19 3.37 5.38 -14.24
N LYS A 20 2.28 6.12 -14.06
CA LYS A 20 2.10 7.50 -14.55
C LYS A 20 2.28 8.56 -13.45
N SER A 21 2.26 8.14 -12.19
CA SER A 21 2.35 9.03 -11.04
C SER A 21 3.79 9.50 -10.85
N ASN A 22 4.10 10.70 -11.34
CA ASN A 22 5.34 11.42 -11.06
C ASN A 22 5.35 12.05 -9.64
N LEU A 23 4.44 11.65 -8.75
CA LEU A 23 4.41 12.12 -7.36
C LEU A 23 5.54 11.44 -6.57
N ALA A 24 6.77 11.84 -6.86
CA ALA A 24 7.91 11.59 -5.99
C ALA A 24 7.66 12.40 -4.72
N VAL A 25 7.17 11.73 -3.68
CA VAL A 25 7.12 12.33 -2.37
C VAL A 25 8.53 12.31 -1.81
N ASN A 26 9.07 13.48 -1.48
CA ASN A 26 10.40 13.63 -0.90
C ASN A 26 10.37 13.25 0.60
N ARG A 27 10.11 11.95 0.86
CA ARG A 27 9.90 11.32 2.18
C ARG A 27 10.64 9.99 2.25
N ASP A 28 11.87 10.01 1.75
CA ASP A 28 12.72 8.83 1.64
C ASP A 28 12.96 8.18 3.01
N LEU A 29 13.09 8.98 4.07
CA LEU A 29 13.27 8.48 5.44
C LEU A 29 12.08 7.62 5.88
N GLU A 30 10.86 8.11 5.72
CA GLU A 30 9.65 7.40 6.10
C GLU A 30 9.47 6.13 5.25
N ILE A 31 9.76 6.19 3.94
CA ILE A 31 9.72 5.03 3.05
C ILE A 31 10.73 3.97 3.49
N HIS A 32 11.96 4.37 3.82
CA HIS A 32 12.98 3.46 4.34
C HIS A 32 12.56 2.81 5.66
N GLN A 33 11.96 3.57 6.58
CA GLN A 33 11.42 3.01 7.82
C GLN A 33 10.30 2.00 7.56
N CYS A 34 9.42 2.27 6.58
CA CYS A 34 8.38 1.34 6.17
C CYS A 34 8.97 0.02 5.64
N LEU A 35 9.96 0.11 4.76
CA LEU A 35 10.67 -1.05 4.21
C LEU A 35 11.34 -1.87 5.31
N GLU A 36 11.98 -1.19 6.28
CA GLU A 36 12.64 -1.85 7.40
C GLU A 36 11.62 -2.62 8.24
N VAL A 37 10.49 -1.99 8.61
CA VAL A 37 9.43 -2.63 9.40
C VAL A 37 8.88 -3.86 8.68
N LEU A 38 8.54 -3.75 7.39
CA LEU A 38 7.98 -4.84 6.61
C LEU A 38 8.97 -6.01 6.42
N SER A 39 10.27 -5.74 6.46
CA SER A 39 11.34 -6.74 6.31
C SER A 39 11.63 -7.54 7.59
N ARG A 40 11.04 -7.17 8.74
CA ARG A 40 11.30 -7.84 10.03
C ARG A 40 10.70 -9.25 10.06
N GLN A 41 11.30 -10.14 10.86
CA GLN A 41 10.74 -11.47 11.13
C GLN A 41 9.54 -11.42 12.10
N THR A 42 9.48 -10.40 12.95
CA THR A 42 8.40 -10.20 13.93
C THR A 42 7.94 -8.75 13.94
N LYS A 43 6.67 -8.51 14.27
CA LYS A 43 6.04 -7.17 14.25
C LYS A 43 6.24 -6.44 12.90
N ASN A 44 6.04 -7.17 11.81
CA ASN A 44 6.22 -6.66 10.45
C ASN A 44 4.97 -6.03 9.84
N ASN A 45 3.90 -5.88 10.63
CA ASN A 45 2.70 -5.16 10.20
C ASN A 45 2.94 -3.67 10.38
N LEU A 46 3.06 -2.96 9.27
CA LEU A 46 3.21 -1.50 9.24
C LEU A 46 1.86 -0.84 9.55
N ILE A 47 1.88 0.14 10.45
CA ILE A 47 0.75 1.04 10.72
C ILE A 47 1.26 2.47 10.60
N LEU A 48 0.70 3.24 9.66
CA LEU A 48 1.01 4.66 9.51
C LEU A 48 0.11 5.48 10.43
N ILE A 49 0.69 6.09 11.46
CA ILE A 49 0.02 6.95 12.43
C ILE A 49 0.47 8.41 12.16
N GLU A 50 -0.36 9.39 12.49
CA GLU A 50 -0.02 10.84 12.48
C GLU A 50 0.21 11.52 11.12
N VAL A 51 0.18 10.77 10.02
CA VAL A 51 0.30 11.31 8.66
C VAL A 51 -1.09 11.72 8.13
N HIS A 52 -1.21 12.84 7.40
CA HIS A 52 -2.48 13.21 6.75
C HIS A 52 -2.88 12.14 5.71
N ASP A 53 -4.19 11.94 5.47
CA ASP A 53 -4.66 10.82 4.63
C ASP A 53 -4.10 10.83 3.20
N PHE A 54 -3.89 12.03 2.65
CA PHE A 54 -3.24 12.20 1.35
C PHE A 54 -1.77 11.78 1.37
N GLU A 55 -1.04 12.15 2.43
CA GLU A 55 0.37 11.79 2.60
C GLU A 55 0.56 10.28 2.82
N LYS A 56 -0.34 9.64 3.59
CA LYS A 56 -0.32 8.17 3.77
C LYS A 56 -0.44 7.44 2.44
N THR A 57 -1.40 7.88 1.62
CA THR A 57 -1.63 7.31 0.30
C THR A 57 -0.39 7.47 -0.59
N ALA A 58 0.29 8.60 -0.48
CA ALA A 58 1.46 8.89 -1.28
C ALA A 58 2.70 8.07 -0.85
N ILE A 59 2.90 7.83 0.46
CA ILE A 59 3.95 6.91 0.97
C ILE A 59 3.72 5.49 0.45
N ILE A 60 2.48 4.97 0.54
CA ILE A 60 2.15 3.62 0.06
C ILE A 60 2.33 3.49 -1.46
N LYS A 61 2.01 4.55 -2.22
CA LYS A 61 2.25 4.61 -3.67
C LYS A 61 3.74 4.59 -4.00
N SER A 62 4.56 5.36 -3.29
CA SER A 62 6.02 5.37 -3.47
C SER A 62 6.62 4.00 -3.13
N LEU A 63 6.14 3.36 -2.05
CA LEU A 63 6.53 2.01 -1.69
C LEU A 63 6.21 0.99 -2.81
N ALA A 64 5.02 1.10 -3.43
CA ALA A 64 4.65 0.26 -4.57
C ALA A 64 5.61 0.45 -5.76
N GLN A 65 6.05 1.69 -6.02
CA GLN A 65 7.03 1.98 -7.06
C GLN A 65 8.38 1.32 -6.78
N HIS A 66 8.90 1.38 -5.55
CA HIS A 66 10.15 0.68 -5.19
C HIS A 66 10.03 -0.84 -5.37
N ILE A 67 8.89 -1.44 -5.03
CA ILE A 67 8.66 -2.88 -5.25
C ILE A 67 8.64 -3.20 -6.76
N ILE A 68 8.01 -2.37 -7.59
CA ILE A 68 7.99 -2.52 -9.06
C ILE A 68 9.40 -2.45 -9.65
N HIS A 69 10.20 -1.46 -9.21
CA HIS A 69 11.57 -1.26 -9.71
C HIS A 69 12.57 -2.27 -9.16
N GLN A 70 12.13 -3.18 -8.28
CA GLN A 70 12.98 -4.17 -7.61
C GLN A 70 14.05 -3.54 -6.70
N ASP A 71 13.80 -2.33 -6.20
CA ASP A 71 14.68 -1.61 -5.26
C ASP A 71 14.46 -2.05 -3.79
N VAL A 72 13.99 -3.29 -3.58
CA VAL A 72 13.64 -3.84 -2.27
C VAL A 72 14.18 -5.27 -2.14
N HIS A 73 14.35 -5.75 -0.92
CA HIS A 73 14.72 -7.15 -0.67
C HIS A 73 13.66 -8.12 -1.22
N ASP A 74 14.08 -9.31 -1.67
CA ASP A 74 13.21 -10.36 -2.24
C ASP A 74 11.99 -10.71 -1.38
N ILE A 75 12.12 -10.58 -0.06
CA ILE A 75 11.03 -10.84 0.89
C ILE A 75 9.83 -9.90 0.68
N LEU A 76 10.10 -8.68 0.17
CA LEU A 76 9.13 -7.63 -0.13
C LEU A 76 8.69 -7.58 -1.60
N SER A 77 9.26 -8.41 -2.48
CA SER A 77 8.82 -8.59 -3.86
C SER A 77 7.48 -9.33 -3.92
N LYS A 78 6.44 -8.69 -3.38
CA LYS A 78 5.09 -9.20 -3.20
C LYS A 78 4.08 -8.20 -3.77
N ARG A 79 2.84 -8.66 -3.96
CA ARG A 79 1.76 -7.79 -4.41
C ARG A 79 1.27 -6.88 -3.30
N LEU A 80 1.01 -5.63 -3.64
CA LEU A 80 0.46 -4.63 -2.74
C LEU A 80 -0.99 -4.35 -3.14
N ILE A 81 -1.94 -4.80 -2.31
CA ILE A 81 -3.37 -4.66 -2.57
C ILE A 81 -3.94 -3.67 -1.56
N ALA A 82 -4.50 -2.57 -2.05
CA ALA A 82 -5.30 -1.66 -1.24
C ALA A 82 -6.70 -2.25 -1.08
N LEU A 83 -7.12 -2.50 0.15
CA LEU A 83 -8.44 -3.04 0.45
C LEU A 83 -9.41 -1.90 0.75
N ASP A 84 -10.52 -1.84 0.02
CA ASP A 84 -11.62 -0.94 0.36
C ASP A 84 -12.60 -1.64 1.32
N LEU A 85 -12.59 -1.20 2.57
CA LEU A 85 -13.45 -1.73 3.61
C LEU A 85 -14.93 -1.43 3.32
N GLN A 86 -15.26 -0.32 2.65
CA GLN A 86 -16.66 0.00 2.31
C GLN A 86 -17.23 -1.04 1.34
N THR A 87 -16.43 -1.41 0.34
CA THR A 87 -16.78 -2.47 -0.61
C THR A 87 -16.83 -3.84 0.07
N LEU A 88 -15.97 -4.11 1.06
CA LEU A 88 -15.93 -5.39 1.78
C LEU A 88 -17.14 -5.60 2.70
N PHE A 89 -17.55 -4.58 3.46
CA PHE A 89 -18.66 -4.67 4.42
C PHE A 89 -20.04 -4.43 3.77
N GLY A 90 -20.08 -3.95 2.52
CA GLY A 90 -21.30 -3.68 1.78
C GLY A 90 -22.11 -2.51 2.37
N LYS A 91 -23.15 -2.07 1.64
CA LYS A 91 -24.12 -1.00 2.00
C LYS A 91 -24.91 -1.22 3.30
N THR A 92 -24.40 -1.98 4.26
CA THR A 92 -25.08 -2.35 5.51
C THR A 92 -25.11 -1.20 6.52
N TYR A 93 -24.32 -0.14 6.33
CA TYR A 93 -24.29 1.04 7.20
C TYR A 93 -25.15 2.22 6.70
N ASN A 94 -25.95 2.06 5.64
CA ASN A 94 -26.86 3.10 5.15
C ASN A 94 -28.32 2.88 5.61
N THR A 95 -28.51 2.27 6.77
CA THR A 95 -29.81 2.13 7.41
C THR A 95 -29.69 2.60 8.85
N PHE A 96 -29.71 3.92 9.06
CA PHE A 96 -30.37 4.64 10.15
C PHE A 96 -30.50 6.11 9.74
#